data_AF-A0A2S5W5B0-F1
#
_entry.id   AF-A0A2S5W5B0-F1
#
_cell.length_a   1.000
_cell.length_b   1.000
_cell.length_c   1.000
_cell.angle_alpha   90.00
_cell.angle_beta   90.00
_cell.angle_gamma   90.00
#
_symmetry.space_group_name_H-M   'P 1'
#
loop_
_entity.id
_entity.type
_entity.pdbx_description
1 polymer ?
#
loop_
_entity_poly.entity_id
_entity_poly.type
_entity_poly.pdbx_seq_one_letter_code
_entity_poly.pdbx_strand_id
1 'polypeptide(L)'
;MTHAPSSEQPNFDALRRSLARLRHDRGWSYDELAARSGVGRASLVAIESGKRRRDRIDLAPSRGNLLTWFRLAAAFEMPLGEILSPLYEENEES
;
A
#
# COMPACT_ATOMS: atom_id res chain seq x y z
N MET A 1 -1.19 -6.55 22.29
CA MET A 1 -1.52 -7.92 21.85
C MET A 1 -0.87 -8.11 20.49
N THR A 2 0.15 -8.94 20.40
CA THR A 2 0.86 -9.23 19.14
C THR A 2 0.00 -10.21 18.36
N HIS A 3 -0.64 -9.76 17.28
CA HIS A 3 -1.36 -10.67 16.38
C HIS A 3 -0.31 -11.60 15.76
N ALA A 4 -0.34 -12.89 16.10
CA ALA A 4 0.42 -13.88 15.35
C ALA A 4 -0.11 -13.86 13.90
N PRO A 5 0.74 -14.00 12.87
CA PRO A 5 0.28 -14.07 11.49
C PRO A 5 -0.66 -15.26 11.33
N SER A 6 -1.95 -15.01 11.09
CA SER A 6 -2.96 -16.05 10.86
C SER A 6 -2.86 -16.68 9.46
N SER A 7 -2.07 -16.11 8.55
CA SER A 7 -1.89 -16.59 7.18
C SER A 7 -0.41 -16.89 6.88
N GLU A 8 -0.12 -18.04 6.27
CA GLU A 8 1.23 -18.40 5.80
C GLU A 8 1.77 -17.43 4.73
N GLN A 9 0.90 -16.57 4.17
CA GLN A 9 1.22 -15.61 3.12
C GLN A 9 0.75 -14.19 3.47
N PRO A 10 1.51 -13.15 3.09
CA PRO A 10 1.16 -11.75 3.32
C PRO A 10 -0.03 -11.29 2.48
N ASN A 11 -0.96 -10.55 3.09
CA ASN A 11 -2.14 -10.00 2.43
C ASN A 11 -1.87 -8.63 1.79
N PHE A 12 -1.41 -8.64 0.54
CA PHE A 12 -1.14 -7.41 -0.22
C PHE A 12 -2.40 -6.65 -0.64
N ASP A 13 -3.54 -7.33 -0.69
CA ASP A 13 -4.82 -6.70 -1.02
C ASP A 13 -5.34 -5.84 0.14
N ALA A 14 -5.24 -6.32 1.38
CA ALA A 14 -5.48 -5.53 2.58
C ALA A 14 -4.55 -4.32 2.65
N LEU A 15 -3.25 -4.52 2.40
CA LEU A 15 -2.25 -3.44 2.42
C LEU A 15 -2.56 -2.31 1.43
N ARG A 16 -2.87 -2.62 0.17
CA ARG A 16 -3.18 -1.56 -0.82
C ARG A 16 -4.50 -0.86 -0.51
N ARG A 17 -5.51 -1.57 0.03
CA ARG A 17 -6.79 -0.98 0.42
C ARG A 17 -6.62 -0.05 1.62
N SER A 18 -5.80 -0.44 2.58
CA SER A 18 -5.45 0.39 3.74
C SER A 18 -4.75 1.68 3.32
N LEU A 19 -3.79 1.61 2.40
CA LEU A 19 -3.17 2.82 1.83
C LEU A 19 -4.19 3.75 1.17
N ALA A 20 -5.11 3.20 0.37
CA ALA A 20 -6.17 3.99 -0.25
C ALA A 20 -7.07 4.66 0.81
N ARG A 21 -7.46 3.93 1.86
CA ARG A 21 -8.24 4.47 3.00
C ARG A 21 -7.49 5.60 3.69
N LEU A 22 -6.23 5.40 4.08
CA LEU A 22 -5.39 6.44 4.71
C LEU A 22 -5.31 7.71 3.84
N ARG A 23 -5.11 7.55 2.53
CA ARG A 23 -5.09 8.68 1.59
C ARG A 23 -6.43 9.40 1.55
N HIS A 24 -7.53 8.66 1.49
CA HIS A 24 -8.89 9.22 1.48
C HIS A 24 -9.26 9.92 2.80
N ASP A 25 -8.92 9.32 3.95
CA ASP A 25 -9.22 9.86 5.28
C ASP A 25 -8.47 11.17 5.54
N ARG A 26 -7.25 11.31 5.01
CA ARG A 26 -6.49 12.57 5.02
C ARG A 26 -6.97 13.58 3.97
N GLY A 27 -7.91 13.22 3.09
CA GLY A 27 -8.38 14.06 1.99
C GLY A 27 -7.34 14.30 0.89
N TRP A 28 -6.35 13.42 0.75
CA TRP A 28 -5.24 13.63 -0.18
C TRP A 28 -5.55 13.12 -1.59
N SER A 29 -5.22 13.93 -2.60
CA SER A 29 -5.12 13.46 -3.97
C SER A 29 -3.86 12.59 -4.16
N TYR A 30 -3.77 11.89 -5.29
CA TYR A 30 -2.53 11.18 -5.63
C TYR A 30 -1.33 12.11 -5.81
N ASP A 31 -1.55 13.30 -6.37
CA ASP A 31 -0.49 14.30 -6.58
C ASP A 31 0.02 14.83 -5.24
N GLU A 32 -0.90 15.02 -4.30
CA GLU A 32 -0.59 15.47 -2.96
C GLU A 32 0.20 14.41 -2.16
N LEU A 33 -0.25 13.14 -2.19
CA LEU A 33 0.50 12.05 -1.55
C LEU A 33 1.88 11.86 -2.20
N ALA A 34 1.98 12.04 -3.53
CA ALA A 34 3.26 11.98 -4.24
C ALA A 34 4.22 13.08 -3.78
N ALA A 35 3.73 14.32 -3.65
CA ALA A 35 4.52 15.45 -3.17
C ALA A 35 5.02 15.22 -1.74
N ARG A 36 4.18 14.71 -0.83
CA ARG A 36 4.57 14.45 0.56
C ARG A 36 5.53 13.29 0.73
N SER A 37 5.32 12.19 0.00
CA SER A 37 6.12 10.96 0.15
C SER A 37 7.35 10.90 -0.75
N GLY A 38 7.41 11.72 -1.80
CA GLY A 38 8.41 11.57 -2.86
C GLY A 38 8.28 10.26 -3.65
N VAL A 39 7.11 9.60 -3.58
CA VAL A 39 6.77 8.42 -4.39
C VAL A 39 6.02 8.90 -5.62
N GLY A 40 6.43 8.42 -6.81
CA GLY A 40 5.80 8.85 -8.05
C GLY A 40 4.31 8.54 -8.08
N ARG A 41 3.49 9.49 -8.56
CA ARG A 41 2.03 9.36 -8.70
C ARG A 41 1.60 8.07 -9.39
N ALA A 42 2.26 7.71 -10.48
CA ALA A 42 1.97 6.48 -11.23
C ALA A 42 2.22 5.21 -10.39
N SER A 43 3.21 5.24 -9.50
CA SER A 43 3.47 4.15 -8.56
C SER A 43 2.38 4.05 -7.49
N LEU A 44 1.93 5.18 -6.94
CA LEU A 44 0.83 5.20 -5.96
C LEU A 44 -0.47 4.63 -6.56
N VAL A 45 -0.82 5.07 -7.78
CA VAL A 45 -1.98 4.55 -8.51
C VAL A 45 -1.84 3.05 -8.80
N ALA A 46 -0.64 2.60 -9.20
CA ALA A 46 -0.39 1.18 -9.46
C ALA A 46 -0.54 0.33 -8.20
N ILE A 47 -0.02 0.80 -7.06
CA ILE A 47 -0.13 0.12 -5.76
C ILE A 47 -1.60 0.04 -5.33
N GLU A 48 -2.30 1.17 -5.22
CA GLU A 48 -3.69 1.20 -4.71
C GLU A 48 -4.65 0.43 -5.61
N SER A 49 -4.51 0.55 -6.93
CA SER A 49 -5.40 -0.14 -7.87
C SER A 49 -5.22 -1.66 -7.85
N GLY A 50 -4.03 -2.16 -7.52
CA GLY A 50 -3.69 -3.58 -7.62
C GLY A 50 -3.82 -4.14 -9.05
N LYS A 51 -4.02 -3.29 -10.06
CA LYS A 51 -4.25 -3.71 -11.44
C LYS A 51 -2.94 -3.84 -12.18
N ARG A 52 -2.88 -4.81 -13.10
CA ARG A 52 -1.78 -4.90 -14.06
C ARG A 52 -1.75 -3.65 -14.92
N ARG A 53 -0.54 -3.19 -15.20
CA ARG A 53 -0.26 -2.12 -16.15
C ARG A 53 -0.69 -2.57 -17.54
N ARG A 54 -1.50 -1.77 -18.24
CA ARG A 54 -2.08 -2.14 -19.55
C ARG A 54 -0.99 -2.39 -20.61
N ASP A 55 0.15 -1.74 -20.45
CA ASP A 55 1.37 -1.82 -21.26
C ASP A 55 2.35 -2.94 -20.85
N ARG A 56 2.06 -3.66 -19.75
CA ARG A 56 2.91 -4.68 -19.13
C ARG A 56 2.03 -5.78 -18.50
N ILE A 57 1.38 -6.57 -19.35
CA ILE A 57 0.43 -7.63 -18.96
C ILE A 57 1.14 -8.85 -18.33
N ASP A 58 2.40 -9.04 -18.67
CA ASP A 58 3.31 -10.11 -18.23
C ASP A 58 3.87 -9.88 -16.83
N LEU A 59 3.88 -8.63 -16.35
CA LEU A 59 4.39 -8.30 -15.02
C LEU A 59 3.28 -8.29 -13.97
N ALA A 60 3.63 -8.74 -12.76
CA ALA A 60 2.77 -8.64 -11.60
C ALA A 60 2.47 -7.15 -11.27
N PRO A 61 1.29 -6.83 -10.69
CA PRO A 61 1.00 -5.49 -10.20
C PRO A 61 2.09 -5.01 -9.22
N SER A 62 2.46 -3.73 -9.29
CA SER A 62 3.45 -3.17 -8.37
C SER A 62 2.90 -3.15 -6.95
N ARG A 63 3.62 -3.77 -6.02
CA ARG A 63 3.30 -3.78 -4.58
C ARG A 63 4.09 -2.72 -3.79
N GLY A 64 4.86 -1.88 -4.48
CA GLY A 64 5.91 -1.06 -3.87
C GLY A 64 7.08 -1.91 -3.37
N ASN A 65 8.21 -1.27 -3.11
CA ASN A 65 9.34 -1.87 -2.42
C ASN A 65 9.46 -1.31 -1.00
N LEU A 66 10.40 -1.84 -0.19
CA LEU A 66 10.57 -1.38 1.20
C LEU A 66 10.81 0.14 1.30
N LEU A 67 11.59 0.72 0.38
CA LEU A 67 11.83 2.18 0.34
C LEU A 67 10.53 2.96 0.07
N THR A 68 9.65 2.42 -0.78
CA THR A 68 8.33 3.00 -1.06
C THR A 68 7.49 3.04 0.21
N TRP A 69 7.40 1.92 0.92
CA TRP A 69 6.63 1.83 2.17
C TRP A 69 7.23 2.65 3.30
N PHE A 70 8.56 2.73 3.41
CA PHE A 70 9.24 3.63 4.34
C PHE A 70 8.89 5.10 4.11
N ARG A 71 8.89 5.55 2.85
CA ARG A 71 8.50 6.92 2.48
C ARG A 71 7.04 7.21 2.76
N LEU A 72 6.16 6.24 2.49
CA LEU A 72 4.73 6.36 2.82
C LEU A 72 4.53 6.46 4.32
N ALA A 73 5.18 5.60 5.11
CA ALA A 73 5.14 5.65 6.57
C ALA A 73 5.53 7.04 7.09
N ALA A 74 6.64 7.59 6.58
CA ALA A 74 7.10 8.93 6.93
C ALA A 74 6.09 10.02 6.55
N ALA A 75 5.48 9.95 5.36
CA ALA A 75 4.48 10.93 4.91
C ALA A 75 3.20 10.91 5.76
N PHE A 76 2.80 9.75 6.28
CA PHE A 76 1.65 9.62 7.18
C PHE A 76 2.01 9.86 8.66
N GLU A 77 3.29 10.07 8.98
CA GLU A 77 3.83 10.21 10.34
C GLU A 77 3.58 8.96 11.20
N MET A 78 3.71 7.79 10.58
CA MET A 78 3.46 6.49 11.21
C MET A 78 4.74 5.64 11.24
N PRO A 79 4.93 4.80 12.27
CA PRO A 79 5.93 3.74 12.24
C PRO A 79 5.74 2.81 11.04
N LEU A 80 6.85 2.35 10.44
CA LEU A 80 6.80 1.44 9.28
C LEU A 80 6.02 0.14 9.57
N GLY A 81 6.13 -0.39 10.79
CA GLY A 81 5.37 -1.60 11.17
C GLY A 81 3.86 -1.37 11.24
N GLU A 82 3.41 -0.14 11.52
CA GLU A 82 1.99 0.19 11.61
C GLU A 82 1.36 0.29 10.22
N ILE A 83 2.01 1.00 9.29
CA ILE A 83 1.49 1.08 7.92
C ILE A 83 1.50 -0.28 7.19
N LEU A 84 2.38 -1.20 7.61
CA LEU A 84 2.48 -2.57 7.07
C LEU A 84 1.60 -3.59 7.81
N SER A 85 0.97 -3.23 8.94
CA SER A 85 0.15 -4.16 9.71
C SER A 85 -0.98 -4.85 8.94
N PRO A 86 -1.59 -4.25 7.88
CA PRO A 86 -2.61 -4.94 7.10
C PRO A 86 -2.11 -6.20 6.37
N LEU A 87 -0.79 -6.40 6.24
CA LEU A 87 -0.22 -7.64 5.70
C LEU A 87 -0.62 -8.89 6.51
N TYR A 88 -1.01 -8.72 7.77
CA TYR A 88 -1.41 -9.79 8.68
C TYR A 88 -2.93 -10.03 8.71
N GLU A 89 -3.72 -9.27 7.94
CA GLU A 89 -5.16 -9.46 7.83
C GLU A 89 -5.49 -10.72 7.02
N GLU A 90 -6.59 -11.40 7.35
CA GLU A 90 -7.07 -12.54 6.58
C GLU A 90 -7.54 -12.10 5.18
N ASN A 91 -7.35 -12.96 4.18
CA ASN A 91 -7.90 -12.71 2.86
C ASN A 91 -9.42 -12.87 2.94
N GLU A 92 -10.17 -11.77 2.81
CA GLU A 92 -11.60 -11.85 2.55
C GLU A 92 -11.80 -12.44 1.15
N GLU A 93 -12.01 -13.76 1.07
CA GLU A 93 -12.47 -14.44 -0.14
C GLU A 93 -13.86 -13.90 -0.49
N SER A 94 -13.95 -13.12 -1.56
CA SER A 94 -15.21 -12.70 -2.19
C SER A 94 -15.56 -13.63 -3.35
#